data_AF-A0A149U4F7-F1
#
_entry.id   AF-A0A149U4F7-F1
#
_cell.length_a   1.000
_cell.length_b   1.000
_cell.length_c   1.000
_cell.angle_alpha   90.00
_cell.angle_beta   90.00
_cell.angle_gamma   90.00
#
_symmetry.space_group_name_H-M   'P 1'
#
loop_
_entity.id
_entity.type
_entity.pdbx_description
1 polymer ?
#
loop_
_entity_poly.entity_id
_entity_poly.type
_entity_poly.pdbx_seq_one_letter_code
_entity_poly.pdbx_strand_id
1 'polypeptide(L)'
;MFGSLLRYGDLSQNSSALDLSSIIGICLIDEIDAHMHVELQYRIIPKLIKLFPKVQFILTNHSPLFVLGMEKAFGDEGIQVIDMPSGVPVGAEAYAEFGHALEALAASHAFTERVISEGRRGSKPIVYVEGETDAPYLRRAAELLDKPNILTNCDIEWIGSKDENGQGFHTGKDALKHTLSVLKANPDLINRRVLLLYDNDSKTPDQDYDGFSVRTLPINDKNTIVTAGIENLLPEECLTSDFYQTRETKKANGDVTLTKTIRKADLCSEVCRNGSVTQFAAFTSALEIIENFLKLPTEG
;
A
#
# COMPACT_ATOMS: atom_id res chain seq x y z
N MET A 1 11.94 21.69 -24.15
CA MET A 1 12.20 22.57 -22.98
C MET A 1 13.54 22.28 -22.31
N PHE A 2 13.72 21.21 -21.51
CA PHE A 2 15.00 20.95 -20.83
C PHE A 2 16.19 20.78 -21.79
N GLY A 3 15.98 20.23 -22.99
CA GLY A 3 17.01 20.20 -24.04
C GLY A 3 17.51 21.60 -24.46
N SER A 4 16.66 22.63 -24.38
CA SER A 4 17.08 24.02 -24.64
C SER A 4 17.98 24.54 -23.50
N LEU A 5 17.64 24.25 -22.24
CA LEU A 5 18.49 24.59 -21.09
C LEU A 5 19.86 23.91 -21.19
N LEU A 6 19.90 22.64 -21.57
CA LEU A 6 21.14 21.90 -21.82
C LEU A 6 21.97 22.58 -22.91
N ARG A 7 21.35 22.92 -24.04
CA ARG A 7 22.02 23.62 -25.15
C ARG A 7 22.60 24.97 -24.73
N TYR A 8 21.87 25.77 -23.95
CA TYR A 8 22.38 27.06 -23.46
C TYR A 8 23.47 26.88 -22.39
N GLY A 9 23.35 25.87 -21.53
CA GLY A 9 24.38 25.48 -20.58
C GLY A 9 25.68 25.13 -21.30
N ASP A 10 25.61 24.28 -22.31
CA ASP A 10 26.75 23.83 -23.12
C ASP A 10 27.44 25.01 -23.83
N LEU A 11 26.67 25.94 -24.39
CA LEU A 11 27.22 27.15 -25.04
C LEU A 11 27.85 28.14 -24.05
N SER A 12 27.46 28.11 -22.77
CA SER A 12 27.97 29.05 -21.76
C SER A 12 29.18 28.52 -21.00
N GLN A 13 29.44 27.21 -21.05
CA GLN A 13 30.55 26.58 -20.36
C GLN A 13 31.70 26.27 -21.32
N ASN A 14 32.91 26.74 -21.00
CA ASN A 14 34.13 26.46 -21.78
C ASN A 14 34.79 25.12 -21.39
N SER A 15 34.01 24.17 -20.87
CA SER A 15 34.51 22.91 -20.29
C SER A 15 34.20 21.72 -21.21
N SER A 16 35.06 20.71 -21.19
CA SER A 16 34.91 19.48 -22.00
C SER A 16 33.74 18.59 -21.58
N ALA A 17 33.11 18.88 -20.44
CA ALA A 17 31.95 18.16 -19.91
C ALA A 17 30.94 19.16 -19.32
N LEU A 18 29.66 18.96 -19.64
CA LEU A 18 28.56 19.79 -19.17
C LEU A 18 28.26 19.51 -17.69
N ASP A 19 28.42 20.51 -16.84
CA ASP A 19 27.99 20.45 -15.44
C ASP A 19 26.66 21.21 -15.26
N LEU A 20 25.59 20.47 -14.99
CA LEU A 20 24.25 21.04 -14.83
C LEU A 20 24.13 21.95 -13.59
N SER A 21 24.95 21.70 -12.56
CA SER A 21 24.88 22.42 -11.29
C SER A 21 25.51 23.82 -11.35
N SER A 22 26.28 24.11 -12.39
CA SER A 22 26.88 25.42 -12.65
C SER A 22 26.08 26.29 -13.63
N ILE A 23 25.00 25.76 -14.22
CA ILE A 23 24.09 26.54 -15.07
C ILE A 23 23.27 27.49 -14.19
N ILE A 24 23.34 28.80 -14.48
CA ILE A 24 22.64 29.87 -13.75
C ILE A 24 21.71 30.59 -14.71
N GLY A 25 20.48 30.89 -14.28
CA GLY A 25 19.55 31.66 -15.09
C GLY A 25 18.14 31.73 -14.53
N ILE A 26 17.24 32.33 -15.31
CA ILE A 26 15.81 32.35 -15.04
C ILE A 26 15.11 31.66 -16.21
N CYS A 27 14.21 30.74 -15.91
CA CYS A 27 13.45 29.97 -16.88
C CYS A 27 11.95 30.25 -16.69
N LEU A 28 11.32 30.82 -17.71
CA LEU A 28 9.87 31.05 -17.74
C LEU A 28 9.23 29.99 -18.63
N ILE A 29 8.24 29.27 -18.10
CA ILE A 29 7.51 28.26 -18.86
C ILE A 29 6.03 28.48 -18.65
N ASP A 30 5.33 28.63 -19.77
CA ASP A 30 3.88 28.72 -19.78
C ASP A 30 3.28 27.31 -19.96
N GLU A 31 2.23 27.03 -19.21
CA GLU A 31 1.45 25.78 -19.20
C GLU A 31 2.33 24.51 -19.17
N ILE A 32 3.16 24.39 -18.12
CA ILE A 32 4.13 23.28 -17.99
C ILE A 32 3.49 21.89 -18.03
N ASP A 33 2.21 21.80 -17.70
CA ASP A 33 1.39 20.61 -17.60
C ASP A 33 0.56 20.32 -18.86
N ALA A 34 0.60 21.19 -19.88
CA ALA A 34 -0.19 21.04 -21.09
C ALA A 34 0.05 19.68 -21.77
N HIS A 35 -1.05 18.92 -21.98
CA HIS A 35 -1.06 17.61 -22.65
C HIS A 35 -0.10 16.55 -22.07
N MET A 36 0.35 16.71 -20.82
CA MET A 36 1.27 15.80 -20.17
C MET A 36 0.54 14.70 -19.38
N HIS A 37 1.07 13.48 -19.40
CA HIS A 37 0.57 12.39 -18.55
C HIS A 37 0.76 12.75 -17.05
N VAL A 38 -0.23 12.41 -16.22
CA VAL A 38 -0.27 12.72 -14.79
C VAL A 38 1.02 12.35 -14.05
N GLU A 39 1.55 11.15 -14.34
CA GLU A 39 2.78 10.68 -13.70
C GLU A 39 4.01 11.53 -14.04
N LEU A 40 4.07 12.10 -15.25
CA LEU A 40 5.16 12.98 -15.66
C LEU A 40 5.09 14.31 -14.90
N GLN A 41 3.88 14.86 -14.75
CA GLN A 41 3.65 16.11 -14.01
C GLN A 41 4.04 15.96 -12.53
N TYR A 42 3.62 14.86 -11.90
CA TYR A 42 3.85 14.63 -10.47
C TYR A 42 5.28 14.17 -10.13
N ARG A 43 5.90 13.30 -10.94
CA ARG A 43 7.20 12.68 -10.59
C ARG A 43 8.38 13.19 -11.38
N ILE A 44 8.22 13.38 -12.70
CA ILE A 44 9.37 13.55 -13.61
C ILE A 44 9.78 15.01 -13.72
N ILE A 45 8.83 15.93 -13.92
CA ILE A 45 9.17 17.36 -14.05
C ILE A 45 9.86 17.91 -12.80
N PRO A 46 9.38 17.66 -11.56
CA PRO A 46 10.09 18.15 -10.36
C PRO A 46 11.53 17.63 -10.27
N LYS A 47 11.77 16.36 -10.64
CA LYS A 47 13.13 15.79 -10.70
C LYS A 47 14.00 16.47 -11.74
N LEU A 48 13.46 16.77 -12.93
CA LEU A 48 14.21 17.45 -13.98
C LEU A 48 14.57 18.90 -13.58
N ILE A 49 13.67 19.62 -12.91
CA ILE A 49 13.95 20.96 -12.37
C ILE A 49 15.09 20.89 -11.34
N LYS A 50 15.09 19.87 -10.47
CA LYS A 50 16.10 19.67 -9.42
C LYS A 50 17.52 19.47 -9.96
N LEU A 51 17.67 19.07 -11.23
CA LEU A 51 18.98 18.97 -11.88
C LEU A 51 19.65 20.33 -12.14
N PHE A 52 18.89 21.43 -12.08
CA PHE A 52 19.36 22.80 -12.34
C PHE A 52 19.20 23.69 -11.10
N PRO A 53 19.97 23.44 -10.01
CA PRO A 53 19.75 24.04 -8.70
C PRO A 53 19.96 25.57 -8.65
N LYS A 54 20.66 26.16 -9.63
CA LYS A 54 20.91 27.62 -9.70
C LYS A 54 20.06 28.32 -10.76
N VAL A 55 19.05 27.62 -11.31
CA VAL A 55 18.08 28.22 -12.23
C VAL A 55 16.80 28.50 -11.46
N GLN A 56 16.32 29.74 -11.50
CA GLN A 56 15.00 30.10 -10.98
C GLN A 56 13.93 29.76 -12.02
N PHE A 57 12.97 28.93 -11.65
CA PHE A 57 11.87 28.55 -12.53
C PHE A 57 10.61 29.34 -12.16
N ILE A 58 9.98 29.97 -13.16
CA ILE A 58 8.68 30.64 -13.06
C ILE A 58 7.75 29.92 -14.02
N LEU A 59 6.74 29.26 -13.48
CA LEU A 59 5.91 28.30 -14.20
C LEU A 59 4.44 28.64 -14.04
N THR A 60 3.65 28.51 -15.09
CA THR A 60 2.19 28.47 -15.01
C THR A 60 1.70 27.04 -15.20
N ASN A 61 0.62 26.66 -14.51
CA ASN A 61 -0.01 25.35 -14.63
C ASN A 61 -1.52 25.47 -14.39
N HIS A 62 -2.27 24.46 -14.85
CA HIS A 62 -3.70 24.28 -14.55
C HIS A 62 -3.94 23.11 -13.59
N SER A 63 -2.95 22.24 -13.42
CA SER A 63 -3.06 20.97 -12.71
C SER A 63 -2.51 21.07 -11.28
N PRO A 64 -3.36 20.83 -10.25
CA PRO A 64 -2.91 20.79 -8.85
C PRO A 64 -1.87 19.68 -8.60
N LEU A 65 -1.78 18.70 -9.51
CA LEU A 65 -0.85 17.57 -9.43
C LEU A 65 0.60 17.99 -9.59
N PHE A 66 0.82 18.98 -10.44
CA PHE A 66 2.16 19.53 -10.63
C PHE A 66 2.65 20.22 -9.35
N VAL A 67 1.78 21.00 -8.70
CA VAL A 67 2.08 21.69 -7.44
C VAL A 67 2.47 20.70 -6.34
N LEU A 68 1.67 19.63 -6.16
CA LEU A 68 1.96 18.58 -5.19
C LEU A 68 3.29 17.86 -5.46
N GLY A 69 3.60 17.58 -6.73
CA GLY A 69 4.87 16.97 -7.12
C GLY A 69 6.06 17.89 -6.80
N MET A 70 5.89 19.19 -6.98
CA MET A 70 6.88 20.22 -6.66
C MET A 70 7.11 20.32 -5.15
N GLU A 71 6.05 20.36 -4.33
CA GLU A 71 6.15 20.35 -2.86
C GLU A 71 6.92 19.13 -2.36
N LYS A 72 6.59 17.94 -2.87
CA LYS A 72 7.30 16.70 -2.49
C LYS A 72 8.79 16.73 -2.83
N ALA A 73 9.17 17.39 -3.93
CA ALA A 73 10.56 17.42 -4.39
C ALA A 73 11.40 18.52 -3.72
N PHE A 74 10.78 19.64 -3.35
CA PHE A 74 11.46 20.87 -2.90
C PHE A 74 11.10 21.31 -1.47
N GLY A 75 10.01 20.80 -0.89
CA GLY A 75 9.46 21.24 0.40
C GLY A 75 8.74 22.59 0.31
N ASP A 76 8.03 22.95 1.38
CA ASP A 76 7.20 24.16 1.44
C ASP A 76 8.01 25.46 1.29
N GLU A 77 9.26 25.49 1.76
CA GLU A 77 10.14 26.66 1.59
C GLU A 77 10.84 26.70 0.22
N GLY A 78 10.79 25.61 -0.54
CA GLY A 78 11.48 25.48 -1.82
C GLY A 78 10.65 25.94 -3.02
N ILE A 79 9.37 26.25 -2.81
CA ILE A 79 8.46 26.70 -3.87
C ILE A 79 7.60 27.88 -3.40
N GLN A 80 7.06 28.63 -4.37
CA GLN A 80 6.05 29.64 -4.12
C GLN A 80 4.91 29.43 -5.10
N VAL A 81 3.70 29.22 -4.59
CA VAL A 81 2.49 29.03 -5.39
C VAL A 81 1.65 30.30 -5.28
N ILE A 82 1.30 30.87 -6.42
CA ILE A 82 0.49 32.09 -6.51
C ILE A 82 -0.77 31.75 -7.30
N ASP A 83 -1.93 31.92 -6.68
CA ASP A 83 -3.21 31.79 -7.37
C ASP A 83 -3.42 32.98 -8.31
N MET A 84 -3.94 32.69 -9.49
CA MET A 84 -4.22 33.68 -10.53
C MET A 84 -5.70 33.55 -10.93
N PRO A 85 -6.45 34.66 -11.09
CA PRO A 85 -5.96 36.04 -11.21
C PRO A 85 -5.80 36.79 -9.88
N SER A 86 -6.07 36.13 -8.74
CA SER A 86 -6.13 36.79 -7.43
C SER A 86 -4.79 37.38 -6.97
N GLY A 87 -3.66 36.80 -7.43
CA GLY A 87 -2.31 37.19 -7.03
C GLY A 87 -1.97 36.80 -5.59
N VAL A 88 -2.76 35.92 -4.98
CA VAL A 88 -2.62 35.53 -3.57
C VAL A 88 -1.73 34.30 -3.44
N PRO A 89 -0.73 34.30 -2.54
CA PRO A 89 0.03 33.09 -2.24
C PRO A 89 -0.87 32.01 -1.64
N VAL A 90 -0.79 30.79 -2.16
CA VAL A 90 -1.53 29.63 -1.64
C VAL A 90 -0.59 28.72 -0.88
N GLY A 91 -0.98 28.33 0.33
CA GLY A 91 -0.23 27.36 1.14
C GLY A 91 -0.52 25.92 0.73
N ALA A 92 0.47 25.04 0.92
CA ALA A 92 0.44 23.61 0.58
C ALA A 92 -0.76 22.84 1.14
N GLU A 93 -1.28 23.29 2.29
CA GLU A 93 -2.45 22.70 2.97
C GLU A 93 -3.70 22.65 2.09
N ALA A 94 -3.86 23.61 1.16
CA ALA A 94 -5.02 23.67 0.27
C ALA A 94 -5.05 22.54 -0.78
N TYR A 95 -3.91 21.91 -1.06
CA TYR A 95 -3.79 20.83 -2.04
C TYR A 95 -3.57 19.45 -1.41
N ALA A 96 -3.22 19.38 -0.12
CA ALA A 96 -2.95 18.14 0.60
C ALA A 96 -4.13 17.14 0.54
N GLU A 97 -5.37 17.61 0.71
CA GLU A 97 -6.57 16.76 0.61
C GLU A 97 -6.73 16.14 -0.80
N PHE A 98 -6.41 16.91 -1.85
CA PHE A 98 -6.44 16.42 -3.23
C PHE A 98 -5.29 15.42 -3.49
N GLY A 99 -4.12 15.67 -2.91
CA GLY A 99 -2.97 14.76 -2.96
C GLY A 99 -3.28 13.41 -2.30
N HIS A 100 -3.92 13.41 -1.13
CA HIS A 100 -4.35 12.18 -0.46
C HIS A 100 -5.39 11.40 -1.28
N ALA A 101 -6.37 12.10 -1.88
CA ALA A 101 -7.37 11.46 -2.75
C ALA A 101 -6.74 10.87 -4.02
N LEU A 102 -5.73 11.53 -4.59
CA LEU A 102 -5.04 11.04 -5.77
C LEU A 102 -4.06 9.91 -5.45
N GLU A 103 -3.30 9.97 -4.35
CA GLU A 103 -2.46 8.84 -3.92
C GLU A 103 -3.32 7.60 -3.66
N ALA A 104 -4.53 7.77 -3.14
CA ALA A 104 -5.50 6.69 -3.03
C ALA A 104 -5.91 6.12 -4.40
N LEU A 105 -6.14 6.98 -5.42
CA LEU A 105 -6.48 6.56 -6.79
C LEU A 105 -5.29 5.93 -7.55
N ALA A 106 -4.11 6.52 -7.47
CA ALA A 106 -2.91 6.06 -8.16
C ALA A 106 -2.44 4.71 -7.60
N ALA A 107 -2.48 4.54 -6.28
CA ALA A 107 -2.13 3.26 -5.70
C ALA A 107 -3.27 2.23 -5.81
N SER A 108 -4.54 2.63 -5.98
CA SER A 108 -5.59 1.74 -6.51
C SER A 108 -5.25 1.21 -7.91
N HIS A 109 -4.71 2.03 -8.82
CA HIS A 109 -4.27 1.60 -10.15
C HIS A 109 -3.06 0.66 -10.11
N ALA A 110 -2.01 1.00 -9.35
CA ALA A 110 -0.81 0.16 -9.22
C ALA A 110 -1.10 -1.17 -8.51
N PHE A 111 -1.99 -1.13 -7.53
CA PHE A 111 -2.52 -2.31 -6.87
C PHE A 111 -3.34 -3.19 -7.83
N THR A 112 -4.20 -2.58 -8.63
CA THR A 112 -5.00 -3.28 -9.65
C THR A 112 -4.09 -3.96 -10.68
N GLU A 113 -3.07 -3.27 -11.18
CA GLU A 113 -2.05 -3.86 -12.07
C GLU A 113 -1.30 -5.02 -11.42
N ARG A 114 -0.95 -4.94 -10.13
CA ARG A 114 -0.33 -6.07 -9.43
C ARG A 114 -1.27 -7.27 -9.33
N VAL A 115 -2.49 -7.06 -8.84
CA VAL A 115 -3.51 -8.11 -8.72
C VAL A 115 -3.78 -8.75 -10.09
N ILE A 116 -3.84 -7.96 -11.17
CA ILE A 116 -3.97 -8.47 -12.54
C ILE A 116 -2.73 -9.28 -12.96
N SER A 117 -1.53 -8.75 -12.76
CA SER A 117 -0.29 -9.38 -13.22
C SER A 117 0.03 -10.69 -12.47
N GLU A 118 -0.21 -10.73 -11.16
CA GLU A 118 -0.07 -11.94 -10.34
C GLU A 118 -1.23 -12.92 -10.58
N GLY A 119 -2.44 -12.40 -10.75
CA GLY A 119 -3.62 -13.15 -11.16
C GLY A 119 -3.45 -13.89 -12.49
N ARG A 120 -2.66 -13.34 -13.42
CA ARG A 120 -2.36 -13.97 -14.73
C ARG A 120 -1.13 -14.88 -14.74
N ARG A 121 -0.22 -14.78 -13.77
CA ARG A 121 1.06 -15.52 -13.77
C ARG A 121 0.97 -16.94 -13.21
N GLY A 122 -0.09 -17.31 -12.51
CA GLY A 122 -0.25 -18.61 -11.86
C GLY A 122 -1.48 -19.39 -12.34
N SER A 123 -1.38 -20.71 -12.38
CA SER A 123 -2.49 -21.63 -12.70
C SER A 123 -3.21 -22.17 -11.46
N LYS A 124 -2.63 -22.02 -10.26
CA LYS A 124 -3.23 -22.47 -8.99
C LYS A 124 -4.28 -21.47 -8.52
N PRO A 125 -5.23 -21.81 -7.65
CA PRO A 125 -6.03 -20.81 -6.92
C PRO A 125 -5.17 -19.92 -6.01
N ILE A 126 -5.57 -18.66 -5.77
CA ILE A 126 -4.89 -17.73 -4.84
C ILE A 126 -5.81 -17.33 -3.70
N VAL A 127 -5.25 -17.21 -2.50
CA VAL A 127 -5.89 -16.68 -1.30
C VAL A 127 -5.24 -15.35 -0.95
N TYR A 128 -6.00 -14.27 -1.05
CA TYR A 128 -5.56 -12.96 -0.60
C TYR A 128 -5.99 -12.70 0.83
N VAL A 129 -5.02 -12.31 1.67
CA VAL A 129 -5.22 -12.00 3.09
C VAL A 129 -5.02 -10.52 3.39
N GLU A 130 -5.57 -10.08 4.51
CA GLU A 130 -5.67 -8.67 4.91
C GLU A 130 -4.33 -8.11 5.42
N GLY A 131 -3.70 -8.83 6.34
CA GLY A 131 -2.49 -8.46 7.05
C GLY A 131 -1.22 -9.14 6.53
N GLU A 132 -0.07 -8.50 6.78
CA GLU A 132 1.25 -9.05 6.46
C GLU A 132 1.57 -10.31 7.29
N THR A 133 1.03 -10.39 8.51
CA THR A 133 1.25 -11.51 9.44
C THR A 133 0.38 -12.73 9.11
N ASP A 134 -0.72 -12.53 8.38
CA ASP A 134 -1.73 -13.55 8.13
C ASP A 134 -1.20 -14.72 7.30
N ALA A 135 -0.55 -14.42 6.18
CA ALA A 135 0.00 -15.45 5.29
C ALA A 135 1.06 -16.30 6.01
N PRO A 136 2.05 -15.75 6.72
CA PRO A 136 2.97 -16.53 7.55
C PRO A 136 2.26 -17.43 8.57
N TYR A 137 1.27 -16.92 9.30
CA TYR A 137 0.53 -17.74 10.27
C TYR A 137 -0.22 -18.90 9.60
N LEU A 138 -0.93 -18.65 8.51
CA LEU A 138 -1.67 -19.69 7.78
C LEU A 138 -0.73 -20.75 7.18
N ARG A 139 0.42 -20.32 6.64
CA ARG A 139 1.43 -21.25 6.12
C ARG A 139 1.98 -22.12 7.23
N ARG A 140 2.33 -21.52 8.37
CA ARG A 140 2.85 -22.27 9.52
C ARG A 140 1.80 -23.20 10.12
N ALA A 141 0.55 -22.76 10.22
CA ALA A 141 -0.56 -23.59 10.67
C ALA A 141 -0.74 -24.81 9.77
N ALA A 142 -0.68 -24.63 8.44
CA ALA A 142 -0.81 -25.73 7.48
C ALA A 142 0.31 -26.77 7.61
N GLU A 143 1.55 -26.35 7.92
CA GLU A 143 2.65 -27.27 8.22
C GLU A 143 2.43 -28.04 9.53
N LEU A 144 2.06 -27.34 10.61
CA LEU A 144 1.92 -27.94 11.94
C LEU A 144 0.70 -28.85 12.08
N LEU A 145 -0.39 -28.54 11.35
CA LEU A 145 -1.65 -29.29 11.39
C LEU A 145 -1.74 -30.38 10.30
N ASP A 146 -0.61 -30.73 9.69
CA ASP A 146 -0.49 -31.77 8.66
C ASP A 146 -1.43 -31.55 7.45
N LYS A 147 -1.53 -30.30 6.99
CA LYS A 147 -2.29 -29.88 5.80
C LYS A 147 -1.39 -29.30 4.68
N PRO A 148 -0.29 -29.97 4.27
CA PRO A 148 0.63 -29.43 3.25
C PRO A 148 -0.01 -29.31 1.86
N ASN A 149 -1.13 -30.00 1.63
CA ASN A 149 -1.89 -29.93 0.39
C ASN A 149 -2.37 -28.49 0.08
N ILE A 150 -2.67 -27.69 1.10
CA ILE A 150 -3.06 -26.29 0.93
C ILE A 150 -1.91 -25.51 0.28
N LEU A 151 -0.70 -25.66 0.81
CA LEU A 151 0.50 -24.98 0.31
C LEU A 151 0.92 -25.45 -1.09
N THR A 152 0.58 -26.69 -1.43
CA THR A 152 0.89 -27.26 -2.74
C THR A 152 -0.13 -26.80 -3.79
N ASN A 153 -1.40 -26.66 -3.41
CA ASN A 153 -2.50 -26.45 -4.34
C ASN A 153 -2.98 -25.00 -4.42
N CYS A 154 -2.54 -24.10 -3.53
CA CYS A 154 -2.86 -22.68 -3.62
C CYS A 154 -1.72 -21.79 -3.16
N ASP A 155 -1.72 -20.56 -3.68
CA ASP A 155 -0.83 -19.52 -3.18
C ASP A 155 -1.59 -18.70 -2.14
N ILE A 156 -0.95 -18.35 -1.02
CA ILE A 156 -1.53 -17.48 0.02
C ILE A 156 -0.67 -16.23 0.05
N GLU A 157 -1.23 -15.08 -0.29
CA GLU A 157 -0.48 -13.83 -0.41
C GLU A 157 -1.17 -12.68 0.29
N TRP A 158 -0.37 -11.83 0.92
CA TRP A 158 -0.86 -10.57 1.45
C TRP A 158 -1.14 -9.60 0.31
N ILE A 159 -2.31 -8.98 0.31
CA ILE A 159 -2.72 -8.15 -0.83
C ILE A 159 -2.07 -6.74 -0.82
N GLY A 160 -1.54 -6.30 0.32
CA GLY A 160 -0.95 -4.96 0.45
C GLY A 160 0.36 -4.76 -0.31
N SER A 161 0.84 -3.52 -0.31
CA SER A 161 2.08 -3.12 -0.98
C SER A 161 3.02 -2.46 0.00
N LYS A 162 4.33 -2.67 -0.15
CA LYS A 162 5.34 -1.86 0.52
C LYS A 162 5.84 -0.77 -0.42
N ASP A 163 6.01 0.44 0.10
CA ASP A 163 6.75 1.49 -0.60
C ASP A 163 8.26 1.18 -0.63
N GLU A 164 9.04 2.04 -1.30
CA GLU A 164 10.51 1.91 -1.37
C GLU A 164 11.20 1.97 0.00
N ASN A 165 10.51 2.41 1.05
CA ASN A 165 11.00 2.51 2.44
C ASN A 165 10.51 1.36 3.34
N GLY A 166 9.76 0.40 2.80
CA GLY A 166 9.18 -0.71 3.56
C GLY A 166 7.95 -0.35 4.39
N GLN A 167 7.41 0.88 4.28
CA GLN A 167 6.12 1.23 4.84
C GLN A 167 5.00 0.67 3.96
N GLY A 168 4.04 -0.02 4.58
CA GLY A 168 2.86 -0.50 3.88
C GLY A 168 1.97 0.66 3.44
N PHE A 169 1.61 0.71 2.15
CA PHE A 169 0.61 1.64 1.61
C PHE A 169 -0.54 0.82 0.99
N HIS A 170 -1.80 1.25 1.17
CA HIS A 170 -3.02 0.44 0.95
C HIS A 170 -2.99 -0.89 1.68
N THR A 171 -2.89 -0.84 3.01
CA THR A 171 -2.85 -2.01 3.86
C THR A 171 -4.24 -2.38 4.37
N GLY A 172 -4.45 -3.68 4.59
CA GLY A 172 -5.62 -4.17 5.30
C GLY A 172 -6.92 -4.18 4.49
N LYS A 173 -8.03 -3.98 5.21
CA LYS A 173 -9.42 -4.12 4.77
C LYS A 173 -9.77 -3.42 3.47
N ASP A 174 -9.23 -2.22 3.26
CA ASP A 174 -9.61 -1.36 2.15
C ASP A 174 -9.02 -1.85 0.82
N ALA A 175 -7.86 -2.50 0.86
CA ALA A 175 -7.27 -3.17 -0.29
C ALA A 175 -8.11 -4.38 -0.75
N LEU A 176 -8.57 -5.21 0.21
CA LEU A 176 -9.49 -6.31 -0.11
C LEU A 176 -10.83 -5.80 -0.64
N LYS A 177 -11.42 -4.75 -0.04
CA LYS A 177 -12.67 -4.14 -0.55
C LYS A 177 -12.51 -3.61 -1.97
N HIS A 178 -11.39 -2.95 -2.26
CA HIS A 178 -11.10 -2.46 -3.60
C HIS A 178 -11.02 -3.61 -4.60
N THR A 179 -10.30 -4.68 -4.24
CA THR A 179 -10.20 -5.91 -5.04
C THR A 179 -11.57 -6.51 -5.32
N LEU A 180 -12.40 -6.63 -4.29
CA LEU A 180 -13.77 -7.12 -4.41
C LEU A 180 -14.56 -6.29 -5.43
N SER A 181 -14.44 -4.96 -5.39
CA SER A 181 -15.09 -4.06 -6.35
C SER A 181 -14.59 -4.31 -7.78
N VAL A 182 -13.28 -4.46 -7.96
CA VAL A 182 -12.65 -4.72 -9.27
C VAL A 182 -13.10 -6.06 -9.86
N LEU A 183 -13.10 -7.13 -9.06
CA LEU A 183 -13.51 -8.47 -9.50
C LEU A 183 -15.00 -8.54 -9.82
N LYS A 184 -15.84 -7.85 -9.05
CA LYS A 184 -17.27 -7.72 -9.37
C LYS A 184 -17.52 -7.01 -10.69
N ALA A 185 -16.76 -5.96 -10.97
CA ALA A 185 -16.90 -5.19 -12.19
C ALA A 185 -16.31 -5.92 -13.42
N ASN A 186 -15.28 -6.74 -13.21
CA ASN A 186 -14.55 -7.43 -14.27
C ASN A 186 -14.20 -8.87 -13.83
N PRO A 187 -15.12 -9.85 -13.94
CA PRO A 187 -14.87 -11.23 -13.52
C PRO A 187 -13.74 -11.91 -14.32
N ASP A 188 -13.67 -11.63 -15.63
CA ASP A 188 -12.68 -12.23 -16.56
C ASP A 188 -11.25 -11.66 -16.43
N LEU A 189 -11.03 -10.76 -15.47
CA LEU A 189 -9.76 -10.07 -15.31
C LEU A 189 -8.65 -10.99 -14.78
N ILE A 190 -9.04 -12.04 -14.05
CA ILE A 190 -8.15 -13.02 -13.42
C ILE A 190 -8.47 -14.43 -13.97
N ASN A 191 -7.46 -15.12 -14.48
CA ASN A 191 -7.60 -16.47 -15.08
C ASN A 191 -7.40 -17.61 -14.08
N ARG A 192 -7.51 -17.34 -12.78
CA ARG A 192 -7.38 -18.31 -11.68
C ARG A 192 -8.41 -18.02 -10.61
N ARG A 193 -8.81 -19.04 -9.86
CA ARG A 193 -9.77 -18.86 -8.77
C ARG A 193 -9.18 -18.04 -7.63
N VAL A 194 -9.95 -17.08 -7.10
CA VAL A 194 -9.50 -16.17 -6.02
C VAL A 194 -10.34 -16.36 -4.77
N LEU A 195 -9.71 -16.42 -3.60
CA LEU A 195 -10.35 -16.32 -2.30
C LEU A 195 -9.89 -15.02 -1.62
N LEU A 196 -10.83 -14.13 -1.29
CA LEU A 196 -10.57 -12.98 -0.43
C LEU A 196 -10.89 -13.37 1.01
N LEU A 197 -9.87 -13.48 1.85
CA LEU A 197 -9.99 -13.87 3.25
C LEU A 197 -9.79 -12.64 4.14
N TYR A 198 -10.89 -12.18 4.73
CA TYR A 198 -10.92 -11.01 5.61
C TYR A 198 -10.67 -11.38 7.07
N ASP A 199 -10.19 -10.41 7.85
CA ASP A 199 -10.13 -10.53 9.31
C ASP A 199 -11.52 -10.67 9.95
N ASN A 200 -11.55 -11.27 11.13
CA ASN A 200 -12.77 -11.58 11.89
C ASN A 200 -13.59 -10.35 12.32
N ASP A 201 -13.01 -9.15 12.26
CA ASP A 201 -13.67 -7.87 12.54
C ASP A 201 -14.26 -7.22 11.27
N SER A 202 -14.13 -7.90 10.13
CA SER A 202 -14.79 -7.50 8.90
C SER A 202 -16.30 -7.78 9.00
N LYS A 203 -17.11 -6.79 8.62
CA LYS A 203 -18.57 -6.94 8.50
C LYS A 203 -18.95 -7.52 7.13
N THR A 204 -18.04 -8.23 6.48
CA THR A 204 -18.19 -8.70 5.11
C THR A 204 -18.89 -10.06 5.12
N PRO A 205 -20.06 -10.21 4.48
CA PRO A 205 -20.74 -11.49 4.43
C PRO A 205 -19.97 -12.48 3.55
N ASP A 206 -19.90 -13.73 3.99
CA ASP A 206 -19.39 -14.83 3.20
C ASP A 206 -20.25 -15.01 1.94
N GLN A 207 -19.62 -15.00 0.78
CA GLN A 207 -20.32 -15.08 -0.50
C GLN A 207 -19.45 -15.69 -1.57
N ASP A 208 -20.06 -16.50 -2.44
CA ASP A 208 -19.44 -17.03 -3.65
C ASP A 208 -19.91 -16.23 -4.87
N TYR A 209 -18.96 -15.99 -5.76
CA TYR A 209 -19.14 -15.34 -7.04
C TYR A 209 -18.54 -16.22 -8.13
N ASP A 210 -18.85 -15.91 -9.38
CA ASP A 210 -18.20 -16.57 -10.50
C ASP A 210 -16.70 -16.21 -10.53
N GLY A 211 -15.84 -17.23 -10.50
CA GLY A 211 -14.38 -17.09 -10.44
C GLY A 211 -13.76 -16.71 -9.08
N PHE A 212 -14.52 -16.25 -8.08
CA PHE A 212 -13.96 -15.89 -6.76
C PHE A 212 -14.91 -16.06 -5.57
N SER A 213 -14.34 -16.21 -4.38
CA SER A 213 -15.06 -16.37 -3.11
C SER A 213 -14.60 -15.31 -2.11
N VAL A 214 -15.52 -14.90 -1.24
CA VAL A 214 -15.26 -14.02 -0.10
C VAL A 214 -15.58 -14.78 1.17
N ARG A 215 -14.64 -14.78 2.12
CA ARG A 215 -14.79 -15.43 3.44
C ARG A 215 -14.19 -14.58 4.54
N THR A 216 -14.70 -14.74 5.75
CA THR A 216 -14.18 -14.09 6.96
C THR A 216 -13.54 -15.12 7.88
N LEU A 217 -12.43 -14.75 8.52
CA LEU A 217 -11.76 -15.60 9.50
C LEU A 217 -12.68 -15.93 10.70
N PRO A 218 -12.60 -17.15 11.24
CA PRO A 218 -13.39 -17.52 12.40
C PRO A 218 -12.92 -16.79 13.66
N ILE A 219 -13.79 -16.69 14.65
CA ILE A 219 -13.49 -16.10 15.95
C ILE A 219 -13.09 -17.22 16.93
N ASN A 220 -12.02 -17.00 17.66
CA ASN A 220 -11.64 -17.81 18.81
C ASN A 220 -12.12 -17.12 20.10
N ASP A 221 -13.27 -17.56 20.61
CA ASP A 221 -13.89 -17.00 21.82
C ASP A 221 -13.05 -17.19 23.09
N LYS A 222 -12.01 -18.04 23.04
CA LYS A 222 -11.08 -18.24 24.17
C LYS A 222 -10.04 -17.13 24.29
N ASN A 223 -9.85 -16.32 23.24
CA ASN A 223 -8.93 -15.19 23.27
C ASN A 223 -9.69 -13.90 23.52
N THR A 224 -9.65 -13.45 24.77
CA THR A 224 -10.28 -12.21 25.24
C THR A 224 -9.33 -11.01 25.20
N ILE A 225 -8.03 -11.24 25.02
CA ILE A 225 -7.00 -10.19 24.98
C ILE A 225 -6.96 -9.53 23.60
N VAL A 226 -6.94 -10.33 22.53
CA VAL A 226 -6.97 -9.85 21.14
C VAL A 226 -8.22 -10.42 20.49
N THR A 227 -9.19 -9.56 20.25
CA THR A 227 -10.50 -9.93 19.71
C THR A 227 -10.63 -9.71 18.20
N ALA A 228 -9.66 -9.02 17.59
CA ALA A 228 -9.67 -8.63 16.18
C ALA A 228 -8.38 -9.03 15.46
N GLY A 229 -8.51 -9.38 14.19
CA GLY A 229 -7.42 -9.82 13.32
C GLY A 229 -7.10 -11.31 13.45
N ILE A 230 -6.25 -11.83 12.57
CA ILE A 230 -5.80 -13.22 12.64
C ILE A 230 -5.15 -13.60 13.98
N GLU A 231 -4.57 -12.64 14.70
CA GLU A 231 -4.00 -12.87 16.02
C GLU A 231 -5.04 -13.33 17.06
N ASN A 232 -6.34 -13.11 16.83
CA ASN A 232 -7.40 -13.67 17.67
C ASN A 232 -7.36 -15.21 17.71
N LEU A 233 -6.93 -15.87 16.62
CA LEU A 233 -6.82 -17.33 16.56
C LEU A 233 -5.72 -17.89 17.47
N LEU A 234 -4.77 -17.05 17.92
CA LEU A 234 -3.78 -17.49 18.89
C LEU A 234 -4.39 -17.62 20.29
N PRO A 235 -3.90 -18.57 21.12
CA PRO A 235 -4.28 -18.62 22.52
C PRO A 235 -3.61 -17.48 23.30
N GLU A 236 -4.22 -17.08 24.41
CA GLU A 236 -3.75 -15.96 25.25
C GLU A 236 -2.33 -16.14 25.78
N GLU A 237 -1.88 -17.39 25.96
CA GLU A 237 -0.51 -17.73 26.37
C GLU A 237 0.57 -17.26 25.39
N CYS A 238 0.23 -17.08 24.11
CA CYS A 238 1.16 -16.53 23.12
C CYS A 238 1.31 -15.00 23.24
N LEU A 239 0.35 -14.33 23.90
CA LEU A 239 0.26 -12.88 23.98
C LEU A 239 0.99 -12.33 25.21
N THR A 240 2.28 -12.66 25.33
CA THR A 240 3.11 -12.24 26.47
C THR A 240 3.38 -10.73 26.45
N SER A 241 3.71 -10.15 27.62
CA SER A 241 4.00 -8.72 27.76
C SER A 241 5.13 -8.23 26.86
N ASP A 242 6.06 -9.10 26.49
CA ASP A 242 7.24 -8.77 25.69
C ASP A 242 6.85 -8.33 24.28
N PHE A 243 5.71 -8.76 23.75
CA PHE A 243 5.22 -8.34 22.44
C PHE A 243 4.45 -7.02 22.47
N TYR A 244 4.35 -6.35 23.61
CA TYR A 244 3.66 -5.07 23.71
C TYR A 244 4.64 -3.92 23.90
N GLN A 245 4.39 -2.84 23.16
CA GLN A 245 5.04 -1.56 23.38
C GLN A 245 4.04 -0.61 24.05
N THR A 246 4.47 0.02 25.13
CA THR A 246 3.68 1.06 25.79
C THR A 246 4.22 2.42 25.39
N ARG A 247 3.34 3.29 24.86
CA ARG A 247 3.64 4.68 24.56
C ARG A 247 2.82 5.58 25.46
N GLU A 248 3.50 6.46 26.18
CA GLU A 248 2.87 7.53 26.93
C GLU A 248 2.68 8.75 26.02
N THR A 249 1.45 9.26 25.94
CA THR A 249 1.14 10.49 25.22
C THR A 249 0.57 11.49 26.20
N LYS A 250 1.26 12.63 26.37
CA LYS A 250 0.78 13.76 27.15
C LYS A 250 0.02 14.73 26.23
N LYS A 251 -1.23 15.01 26.57
CA LYS A 251 -2.07 15.98 25.86
C LYS A 251 -1.83 17.38 26.43
N ALA A 252 -2.08 18.40 25.60
CA ALA A 252 -1.89 19.82 25.97
C ALA A 252 -2.76 20.27 27.16
N ASN A 253 -3.84 19.55 27.46
CA ASN A 253 -4.71 19.77 28.62
C ASN A 253 -4.18 19.14 29.92
N GLY A 254 -3.01 18.49 29.89
CA GLY A 254 -2.40 17.81 31.04
C GLY A 254 -2.76 16.32 31.18
N ASP A 255 -3.64 15.78 30.33
CA ASP A 255 -4.00 14.36 30.38
C ASP A 255 -2.85 13.47 29.89
N VAL A 256 -2.73 12.29 30.49
CA VAL A 256 -1.79 11.25 30.07
C VAL A 256 -2.56 10.05 29.54
N THR A 257 -2.30 9.65 28.31
CA THR A 257 -2.83 8.41 27.72
C THR A 257 -1.72 7.39 27.56
N LEU A 258 -1.89 6.21 28.15
CA LEU A 258 -1.02 5.07 27.94
C LEU A 258 -1.62 4.20 26.83
N THR A 259 -0.96 4.17 25.68
CA THR A 259 -1.34 3.28 24.58
C THR A 259 -0.45 2.05 24.61
N LYS A 260 -1.05 0.87 24.80
CA LYS A 260 -0.37 -0.42 24.73
C LYS A 260 -0.64 -1.03 23.36
N THR A 261 0.39 -1.11 22.52
CA THR A 261 0.28 -1.60 21.14
C THR A 261 1.02 -2.92 20.99
N ILE A 262 0.38 -3.90 20.36
CA ILE A 262 1.00 -5.18 20.06
C ILE A 262 1.96 -5.05 18.86
N ARG A 263 3.15 -5.61 18.98
CA ARG A 263 4.15 -5.72 17.92
C ARG A 263 3.86 -6.96 17.09
N LYS A 264 2.88 -6.87 16.20
CA LYS A 264 2.35 -8.00 15.40
C LYS A 264 3.44 -8.78 14.65
N ALA A 265 4.38 -8.10 14.00
CA ALA A 265 5.46 -8.74 13.24
C ALA A 265 6.43 -9.54 14.12
N ASP A 266 6.79 -9.00 15.29
CA ASP A 266 7.66 -9.68 16.26
C ASP A 266 6.96 -10.92 16.81
N LEU A 267 5.68 -10.79 17.19
CA LEU A 267 4.85 -11.90 17.66
C LEU A 267 4.75 -12.99 16.58
N CYS A 268 4.44 -12.60 15.35
CA CYS A 268 4.31 -13.53 14.22
C CYS A 268 5.60 -14.30 13.98
N SER A 269 6.74 -13.61 13.99
CA SER A 269 8.05 -14.22 13.79
C SER A 269 8.36 -15.26 14.87
N GLU A 270 8.11 -14.94 16.14
CA GLU A 270 8.40 -15.85 17.25
C GLU A 270 7.45 -17.05 17.28
N VAL A 271 6.14 -16.79 17.18
CA VAL A 271 5.11 -17.83 17.21
C VAL A 271 5.23 -18.74 15.98
N CYS A 272 5.54 -18.20 14.80
CA CYS A 272 5.74 -19.05 13.63
C CYS A 272 7.00 -19.92 13.75
N ARG A 273 8.07 -19.42 14.38
CA ARG A 273 9.32 -20.16 14.55
C ARG A 273 9.22 -21.27 15.60
N ASN A 274 8.67 -20.95 16.77
CA ASN A 274 8.72 -21.81 17.95
C ASN A 274 7.36 -22.36 18.38
N GLY A 275 6.28 -22.01 17.68
CA GLY A 275 4.94 -22.42 18.02
C GLY A 275 4.68 -23.93 17.85
N SER A 276 3.79 -24.43 18.69
CA SER A 276 3.37 -25.83 18.76
C SER A 276 2.00 -26.05 18.12
N VAL A 277 1.67 -27.32 17.84
CA VAL A 277 0.38 -27.72 17.26
C VAL A 277 -0.81 -27.24 18.11
N THR A 278 -0.69 -27.25 19.43
CA THR A 278 -1.76 -26.80 20.35
C THR A 278 -2.00 -25.29 20.24
N GLN A 279 -0.95 -24.50 20.02
CA GLN A 279 -1.05 -23.05 19.86
C GLN A 279 -1.69 -22.65 18.52
N PHE A 280 -1.56 -23.50 17.50
CA PHE A 280 -2.21 -23.29 16.21
C PHE A 280 -3.56 -24.02 16.07
N ALA A 281 -4.08 -24.67 17.12
CA ALA A 281 -5.27 -25.51 17.01
C ALA A 281 -6.51 -24.76 16.45
N ALA A 282 -6.73 -23.50 16.82
CA ALA A 282 -7.85 -22.70 16.32
C ALA A 282 -7.72 -22.30 14.83
N PHE A 283 -6.51 -22.39 14.25
CA PHE A 283 -6.31 -22.18 12.81
C PHE A 283 -6.90 -23.30 11.95
N THR A 284 -7.24 -24.45 12.54
CA THR A 284 -7.91 -25.55 11.82
C THR A 284 -9.15 -25.05 11.09
N SER A 285 -10.00 -24.27 11.76
CA SER A 285 -11.22 -23.70 11.16
C SER A 285 -10.90 -22.73 10.02
N ALA A 286 -9.82 -21.95 10.12
CA ALA A 286 -9.39 -21.07 9.04
C ALA A 286 -8.86 -21.86 7.83
N LEU A 287 -8.12 -22.95 8.05
CA LEU A 287 -7.62 -23.82 6.99
C LEU A 287 -8.76 -24.60 6.32
N GLU A 288 -9.80 -25.00 7.06
CA GLU A 288 -10.99 -25.63 6.49
C GLU A 288 -11.72 -24.71 5.50
N ILE A 289 -11.77 -23.40 5.76
CA ILE A 289 -12.31 -22.42 4.80
C ILE A 289 -11.55 -22.50 3.47
N ILE A 290 -10.21 -22.53 3.54
CA ILE A 290 -9.35 -22.60 2.36
C ILE A 290 -9.53 -23.96 1.65
N GLU A 291 -9.57 -25.07 2.38
CA GLU A 291 -9.80 -26.40 1.79
C GLU A 291 -11.16 -26.51 1.10
N ASN A 292 -12.21 -25.98 1.72
CA ASN A 292 -13.54 -25.95 1.12
C ASN A 292 -13.56 -25.13 -0.16
N PHE A 293 -12.87 -23.98 -0.16
CA PHE A 293 -12.67 -23.19 -1.37
C PHE A 293 -11.95 -24.00 -2.46
N LEU A 294 -10.89 -24.74 -2.14
CA LEU A 294 -10.17 -25.56 -3.14
C LEU A 294 -11.01 -26.71 -3.71
N LYS A 295 -12.01 -27.20 -2.96
CA LYS A 295 -12.92 -28.27 -3.40
C LYS A 295 -14.11 -27.78 -4.23
N LEU A 296 -14.40 -26.48 -4.24
CA LEU A 296 -15.50 -25.95 -5.07
C LEU A 296 -15.24 -26.29 -6.55
N PRO A 297 -16.27 -26.73 -7.30
CA PRO A 297 -16.12 -27.10 -8.71
C PRO A 297 -15.60 -25.91 -9.52
N THR A 298 -14.67 -26.19 -10.44
CA THR A 298 -14.32 -25.27 -11.52
C THR A 298 -15.46 -25.34 -12.54
N GLU A 299 -16.41 -24.41 -12.49
CA GLU A 299 -17.29 -24.22 -13.65
C GLU A 299 -16.39 -23.77 -14.82
N GLY A 300 -16.47 -24.54 -15.91
CA GLY A 300 -15.60 -24.41 -17.08
C GLY A 300 -16.32 -23.79 -18.27
#